data_AF-A0A7G6SMK1-F1
#
_entry.id   AF-A0A7G6SMK1-F1
#
_cell.length_a   1.000
_cell.length_b   1.000
_cell.length_c   1.000
_cell.angle_alpha   90.00
_cell.angle_beta   90.00
_cell.angle_gamma   90.00
#
_symmetry.space_group_name_H-M   'P 1'
#
loop_
_entity.id
_entity.type
_entity.pdbx_description
1 polymer ?
#
loop_
_entity_poly.entity_id
_entity_poly.type
_entity_poly.pdbx_seq_one_letter_code
_entity_poly.pdbx_strand_id
1 'polypeptide(L)'
;MLWYARGVQALKARPFPDVTSWRYLAAIHGIEEQIWREFGWLKPAEHLPQTPEFKNQDQGQCQHHGWYFVPWHRGYLAAFEAIVRAAIEKLPGAPADWALPYWDYNSKAVANPRALPEAFAKNVWPDGGDNPLFDKRRYGAVTAWRSSGHRTSIPRPR
;
A
#
# COMPACT_ATOMS: atom_id res chain seq x y z
N MET A 1 -11.41 -4.90 -7.67
CA MET A 1 -10.68 -4.89 -6.38
C MET A 1 -10.05 -6.24 -6.02
N LEU A 2 -10.72 -7.37 -6.29
CA LEU A 2 -10.18 -8.73 -6.12
C LEU A 2 -8.76 -8.91 -6.68
N TRP A 3 -8.57 -8.59 -7.95
CA TRP A 3 -7.27 -8.71 -8.63
C TRP A 3 -6.19 -7.82 -8.03
N TYR A 4 -6.55 -6.62 -7.57
CA TYR A 4 -5.59 -5.75 -6.90
C TYR A 4 -5.06 -6.39 -5.61
N ALA A 5 -5.94 -6.95 -4.77
CA ALA A 5 -5.52 -7.66 -3.57
C ALA A 5 -4.60 -8.85 -3.85
N ARG A 6 -4.92 -9.66 -4.88
CA ARG A 6 -4.08 -10.78 -5.32
C ARG A 6 -2.71 -10.32 -5.81
N GLY A 7 -2.67 -9.24 -6.60
CA GLY A 7 -1.42 -8.61 -7.03
C GLY A 7 -0.59 -8.13 -5.83
N VAL A 8 -1.21 -7.43 -4.89
CA VAL A 8 -0.54 -6.99 -3.64
C VAL A 8 -0.02 -8.18 -2.83
N GLN A 9 -0.77 -9.28 -2.74
CA GLN A 9 -0.32 -10.51 -2.08
C GLN A 9 0.95 -11.06 -2.73
N ALA A 10 0.95 -11.17 -4.07
CA ALA A 10 2.10 -11.64 -4.82
C ALA A 10 3.33 -10.74 -4.61
N LEU A 11 3.14 -9.41 -4.64
CA LEU A 11 4.21 -8.44 -4.39
C LEU A 11 4.76 -8.51 -2.95
N LYS A 12 3.90 -8.75 -1.96
CA LYS A 12 4.28 -8.89 -0.54
C LYS A 12 5.08 -10.17 -0.27
N ALA A 13 4.90 -11.20 -1.07
CA ALA A 13 5.65 -12.45 -0.97
C ALA A 13 7.09 -12.36 -1.51
N ARG A 14 7.41 -11.31 -2.30
CA ARG A 14 8.74 -11.12 -2.87
C ARG A 14 9.76 -10.67 -1.80
N PRO A 15 11.03 -11.10 -1.90
CA PRO A 15 12.11 -10.59 -1.05
C PRO A 15 12.25 -9.07 -1.15
N PHE A 16 12.69 -8.40 -0.08
CA PHE A 16 12.84 -6.93 -0.10
C PHE A 16 13.76 -6.43 -1.23
N PRO A 17 14.92 -7.04 -1.52
CA PRO A 17 15.79 -6.56 -2.59
C PRO A 17 15.23 -6.73 -4.01
N ASP A 18 14.12 -7.43 -4.19
CA ASP A 18 13.43 -7.49 -5.49
C ASP A 18 12.80 -6.12 -5.76
N VAL A 19 13.24 -5.48 -6.85
CA VAL A 19 12.78 -4.14 -7.30
C VAL A 19 11.28 -4.10 -7.60
N THR A 20 10.64 -5.26 -7.74
CA THR A 20 9.21 -5.42 -7.94
C THR A 20 8.47 -5.85 -6.68
N SER A 21 9.12 -5.90 -5.51
CA SER A 21 8.47 -6.25 -4.24
C SER A 21 7.64 -5.10 -3.67
N TRP A 22 6.64 -5.44 -2.85
CA TRP A 22 5.81 -4.44 -2.15
C TRP A 22 6.67 -3.46 -1.34
N ARG A 23 7.70 -3.98 -0.67
CA ARG A 23 8.58 -3.18 0.21
C ARG A 23 9.53 -2.31 -0.58
N TYR A 24 10.06 -2.78 -1.71
CA TYR A 24 10.91 -1.96 -2.56
C TYR A 24 10.15 -0.75 -3.11
N LEU A 25 8.95 -0.99 -3.65
CA LEU A 25 8.10 0.09 -4.15
C LEU A 25 7.73 1.09 -3.06
N ALA A 26 7.38 0.62 -1.86
CA ALA A 26 7.14 1.49 -0.71
C ALA A 26 8.38 2.33 -0.34
N ALA A 27 9.58 1.72 -0.35
CA ALA A 27 10.83 2.40 -0.04
C ALA A 27 11.21 3.46 -1.10
N ILE A 28 10.77 3.30 -2.36
CA ILE A 28 10.94 4.35 -3.38
C ILE A 28 10.25 5.64 -2.96
N HIS A 29 9.04 5.53 -2.41
CA HIS A 29 8.34 6.69 -1.86
C HIS A 29 9.02 7.21 -0.59
N GLY A 30 9.44 6.31 0.29
CA GLY A 30 10.21 6.66 1.49
C GLY A 30 10.28 5.51 2.48
N ILE A 31 11.27 5.57 3.36
CA ILE A 31 11.49 4.57 4.38
C ILE A 31 11.90 5.23 5.70
N GLU A 32 11.26 4.77 6.77
CA GLU A 32 11.67 5.08 8.14
C GLU A 32 11.96 3.75 8.82
N GLU A 33 13.23 3.34 8.79
CA GLU A 33 13.63 1.97 9.14
C GLU A 33 13.19 1.59 10.55
N GLN A 34 13.33 2.51 11.51
CA GLN A 34 12.89 2.28 12.89
C GLN A 34 11.40 1.94 12.95
N ILE A 35 10.55 2.74 12.29
CA ILE A 35 9.09 2.52 12.26
C ILE A 35 8.77 1.19 11.57
N TRP A 36 9.45 0.87 10.46
CA TRP A 36 9.24 -0.38 9.74
C TRP A 36 9.60 -1.60 10.59
N ARG A 37 10.62 -1.51 11.44
CA ARG A 37 11.00 -2.56 12.39
C ARG A 37 9.98 -2.68 13.52
N GLU A 38 9.57 -1.57 14.13
CA GLU A 38 8.54 -1.55 15.18
C GLU A 38 7.22 -2.16 14.69
N PHE A 39 6.90 -1.94 13.42
CA PHE A 39 5.71 -2.47 12.75
C PHE A 39 5.91 -3.86 12.13
N GLY A 40 7.09 -4.45 12.22
CA GLY A 40 7.39 -5.78 11.69
C GLY A 40 7.34 -5.87 10.17
N TRP A 41 7.35 -4.75 9.45
CA TRP A 41 7.49 -4.71 7.98
C TRP A 41 8.92 -5.03 7.54
N LEU A 42 9.89 -4.78 8.42
CA LEU A 42 11.28 -5.24 8.29
C LEU A 42 11.61 -6.12 9.49
N LYS A 43 11.89 -7.41 9.23
CA LYS A 43 12.19 -8.38 10.31
C LYS A 43 13.55 -8.06 10.95
N PRO A 44 13.81 -8.47 12.20
CA PRO A 44 15.08 -8.19 12.88
C PRO A 44 16.33 -8.60 12.08
N ALA A 45 16.29 -9.76 11.41
CA ALA A 45 17.40 -10.27 10.61
C ALA A 45 17.44 -9.73 9.16
N GLU A 46 16.46 -8.94 8.75
CA GLU A 46 16.45 -8.33 7.41
C GLU A 46 17.16 -6.98 7.43
N HIS A 47 17.87 -6.70 6.33
CA HIS A 47 18.55 -5.45 6.06
C HIS A 47 17.90 -4.75 4.86
N LEU A 48 18.03 -3.42 4.81
CA LEU A 48 17.72 -2.68 3.58
C LEU A 48 18.58 -3.21 2.42
N PRO A 49 18.09 -3.17 1.17
CA PRO A 49 18.92 -3.47 0.01
C PRO A 49 20.21 -2.62 0.04
N GLN A 50 21.35 -3.26 -0.20
CA GLN A 50 22.67 -2.60 -0.09
C GLN A 50 23.24 -2.16 -1.45
N THR A 51 22.51 -2.44 -2.53
CA THR A 51 22.86 -2.12 -3.91
C THR A 51 23.03 -0.60 -4.11
N PRO A 52 24.00 -0.16 -4.93
CA PRO A 52 24.16 1.26 -5.25
C PRO A 52 22.89 1.92 -5.81
N GLU A 53 22.11 1.19 -6.61
CA GLU A 53 20.86 1.66 -7.21
C GLU A 53 19.87 2.03 -6.11
N PHE A 54 19.56 1.08 -5.22
CA PHE A 54 18.70 1.34 -4.07
C PHE A 54 19.16 2.52 -3.22
N LYS A 55 20.45 2.56 -2.88
CA LYS A 55 21.00 3.56 -1.96
C LYS A 55 21.01 4.97 -2.53
N ASN A 56 21.38 5.10 -3.80
CA ASN A 56 21.71 6.37 -4.41
C ASN A 56 20.61 6.91 -5.34
N GLN A 57 19.68 6.06 -5.77
CA GLN A 57 18.72 6.40 -6.83
C GLN A 57 17.28 6.10 -6.46
N ASP A 58 17.01 4.97 -5.80
CA ASP A 58 15.62 4.52 -5.68
C ASP A 58 14.97 4.90 -4.37
N GLN A 59 15.63 4.76 -3.22
CA GLN A 59 14.96 5.00 -1.94
C GLN A 59 14.67 6.50 -1.70
N GLY A 60 13.51 6.81 -1.11
CA GLY A 60 13.21 8.16 -0.62
C GLY A 60 13.13 9.25 -1.69
N GLN A 61 12.66 8.91 -2.89
CA GLN A 61 12.63 9.84 -4.03
C GLN A 61 11.38 10.73 -4.08
N CYS A 62 10.42 10.52 -3.17
CA CYS A 62 9.13 11.20 -3.25
C CYS A 62 9.26 12.73 -3.16
N GLN A 63 8.63 13.40 -4.12
CA GLN A 63 8.60 14.85 -4.20
C GLN A 63 7.38 15.41 -3.45
N HIS A 64 7.62 16.25 -2.45
CA HIS A 64 6.60 16.98 -1.70
C HIS A 64 6.90 18.48 -1.65
N HIS A 65 5.88 19.31 -1.41
CA HIS A 65 6.00 20.76 -1.27
C HIS A 65 6.66 21.48 -2.47
N GLY A 66 6.46 20.95 -3.69
CA GLY A 66 7.02 21.53 -4.91
C GLY A 66 6.26 21.12 -6.17
N TRP A 67 6.60 21.77 -7.29
CA TRP A 67 5.96 21.58 -8.59
C TRP A 67 6.04 20.15 -9.13
N TYR A 68 7.02 19.38 -8.68
CA TYR A 68 7.25 18.01 -9.13
C TYR A 68 6.40 16.95 -8.42
N PHE A 69 5.57 17.34 -7.44
CA PHE A 69 4.66 16.42 -6.73
C PHE A 69 3.81 15.60 -7.70
N VAL A 70 3.03 16.25 -8.56
CA VAL A 70 2.12 15.57 -9.51
C VAL A 70 2.86 14.72 -10.54
N PRO A 71 3.87 15.24 -11.28
CA PRO A 71 4.54 14.42 -12.30
C PRO A 71 5.31 13.24 -11.70
N TRP A 72 5.96 13.40 -10.54
CA TRP A 72 6.64 12.29 -9.86
C TRP A 72 5.65 11.20 -9.45
N HIS A 73 4.55 11.56 -8.79
CA HIS A 73 3.54 10.58 -8.37
C HIS A 73 2.85 9.92 -9.56
N ARG A 74 2.65 10.63 -10.68
CA ARG A 74 2.12 10.03 -11.91
C ARG A 74 3.06 8.95 -12.46
N GLY A 75 4.36 9.23 -12.52
CA GLY A 75 5.37 8.24 -12.92
C GLY A 75 5.39 7.03 -11.98
N TYR A 76 5.37 7.28 -10.67
CA TYR A 76 5.32 6.23 -9.65
C TYR A 76 4.07 5.34 -9.79
N LEU A 77 2.88 5.93 -9.96
CA LEU A 77 1.64 5.16 -10.14
C LEU A 77 1.64 4.35 -11.44
N ALA A 78 2.21 4.87 -12.53
CA ALA A 78 2.34 4.13 -13.79
C ALA A 78 3.26 2.90 -13.63
N ALA A 79 4.42 3.06 -12.99
CA ALA A 79 5.32 1.95 -12.70
C ALA A 79 4.69 0.93 -11.72
N PHE A 80 4.04 1.43 -10.67
CA PHE A 80 3.32 0.60 -9.69
C PHE A 80 2.21 -0.22 -10.36
N GLU A 81 1.39 0.41 -11.20
CA GLU A 81 0.36 -0.28 -11.97
C GLU A 81 0.96 -1.35 -12.87
N ALA A 82 2.01 -1.05 -13.63
CA ALA A 82 2.67 -2.00 -14.51
C ALA A 82 3.18 -3.24 -13.76
N ILE A 83 3.80 -3.04 -12.59
CA ILE A 83 4.35 -4.14 -11.78
C ILE A 83 3.25 -5.00 -11.15
N VAL A 84 2.18 -4.37 -10.65
CA VAL A 84 1.02 -5.09 -10.11
C VAL A 84 0.30 -5.86 -11.21
N ARG A 85 0.11 -5.24 -12.38
CA ARG A 85 -0.48 -5.88 -13.57
C ARG A 85 0.32 -7.11 -13.99
N ALA A 86 1.64 -6.99 -14.12
CA ALA A 86 2.52 -8.11 -14.45
C ALA A 86 2.49 -9.26 -13.41
N ALA A 87 2.18 -8.95 -12.15
CA ALA A 87 1.94 -10.00 -11.15
C ALA A 87 0.56 -10.65 -11.32
N ILE A 88 -0.47 -9.86 -11.64
CA ILE A 88 -1.83 -10.33 -11.88
C ILE A 88 -1.90 -11.22 -13.13
N GLU A 89 -1.23 -10.86 -14.23
CA GLU A 89 -1.22 -11.62 -15.49
C GLU A 89 -0.72 -13.07 -15.34
N LYS A 90 0.09 -13.34 -14.31
CA LYS A 90 0.56 -14.70 -14.00
C LYS A 90 -0.48 -15.56 -13.28
N LEU A 91 -1.61 -14.98 -12.87
CA LEU A 91 -2.66 -15.67 -12.14
C LEU A 91 -3.73 -16.23 -13.10
N PRO A 92 -4.20 -17.47 -12.89
CA PRO A 92 -5.28 -18.04 -13.70
C PRO A 92 -6.54 -17.17 -13.69
N GLY A 93 -7.08 -16.88 -14.88
CA GLY A 93 -8.30 -16.09 -15.05
C GLY A 93 -8.14 -14.59 -14.90
N ALA A 94 -6.91 -14.07 -14.89
CA ALA A 94 -6.64 -12.64 -14.83
C ALA A 94 -7.28 -11.88 -16.01
N PRO A 95 -7.93 -10.73 -15.77
CA PRO A 95 -8.52 -9.93 -16.83
C PRO A 95 -7.42 -9.19 -17.60
N ALA A 96 -7.51 -9.21 -18.92
CA ALA A 96 -6.54 -8.55 -19.81
C ALA A 96 -6.55 -7.02 -19.70
N ASP A 97 -7.66 -6.45 -19.24
CA ASP A 97 -7.92 -5.01 -19.16
C ASP A 97 -7.79 -4.47 -17.72
N TRP A 98 -7.24 -5.25 -16.78
CA TRP A 98 -7.08 -4.79 -15.40
C TRP A 98 -6.38 -3.44 -15.33
N ALA A 99 -6.90 -2.46 -14.60
CA ALA A 99 -6.20 -1.22 -14.32
C ALA A 99 -6.19 -0.94 -12.81
N LEU A 100 -5.22 -0.14 -12.36
CA LEU A 100 -5.13 0.29 -10.96
C LEU A 100 -6.41 1.06 -10.58
N PRO A 101 -7.22 0.56 -9.63
CA PRO A 101 -8.43 1.26 -9.25
C PRO A 101 -8.08 2.54 -8.49
N TYR A 102 -8.85 3.60 -8.72
CA TYR A 102 -8.76 4.83 -7.95
C TYR A 102 -9.90 4.93 -6.92
N TRP A 103 -9.67 5.69 -5.86
CA TRP A 103 -10.68 5.99 -4.86
C TRP A 103 -11.27 7.37 -5.14
N ASP A 104 -12.54 7.39 -5.58
CA ASP A 104 -13.29 8.63 -5.77
C ASP A 104 -13.81 9.18 -4.43
N TYR A 105 -12.96 9.90 -3.71
CA TYR A 105 -13.30 10.48 -2.41
C TYR A 105 -14.23 11.70 -2.48
N ASN A 106 -14.67 12.10 -3.69
CA ASN A 106 -15.62 13.18 -3.94
C ASN A 106 -16.92 12.69 -4.60
N SER A 107 -17.12 11.38 -4.70
CA SER A 107 -18.30 10.80 -5.34
C SER A 107 -19.60 11.24 -4.67
N LYS A 108 -20.57 11.68 -5.48
CA LYS A 108 -21.94 11.97 -5.01
C LYS A 108 -22.83 10.73 -5.00
N ALA A 109 -22.35 9.60 -5.51
CA ALA A 109 -23.12 8.37 -5.65
C ALA A 109 -23.14 7.51 -4.38
N VAL A 110 -22.34 7.85 -3.37
CA VAL A 110 -22.24 7.09 -2.11
C VAL A 110 -22.45 8.01 -0.91
N ALA A 111 -23.03 7.47 0.17
CA ALA A 111 -23.38 8.26 1.36
C ALA A 111 -22.17 8.91 2.06
N ASN A 112 -21.00 8.26 2.00
CA ASN A 112 -19.75 8.81 2.54
C ASN A 112 -18.58 8.48 1.59
N PRO A 113 -18.31 9.32 0.57
CA PRO A 113 -17.23 9.05 -0.40
C PRO A 113 -15.85 9.11 0.25
N ARG A 114 -15.73 9.83 1.37
CA ARG A 114 -14.53 9.90 2.20
C ARG A 114 -14.39 8.70 3.15
N ALA A 115 -15.27 7.70 3.11
CA ALA A 115 -15.02 6.48 3.87
C ALA A 115 -13.93 5.65 3.19
N LEU A 116 -13.06 5.01 4.00
CA LEU A 116 -12.11 4.02 3.49
C LEU A 116 -12.88 2.92 2.73
N PRO A 117 -12.51 2.59 1.48
CA PRO A 117 -13.21 1.55 0.74
C PRO A 117 -13.17 0.21 1.49
N GLU A 118 -14.29 -0.51 1.48
CA GLU A 118 -14.50 -1.73 2.26
C GLU A 118 -13.38 -2.78 2.04
N ALA A 119 -12.83 -2.82 0.84
CA ALA A 119 -11.72 -3.68 0.47
C ALA A 119 -10.44 -3.49 1.30
N PHE A 120 -10.27 -2.34 1.96
CA PHE A 120 -9.15 -2.07 2.86
C PHE A 120 -9.54 -2.17 4.35
N ALA A 121 -10.82 -2.35 4.65
CA ALA A 121 -11.37 -2.33 6.01
C ALA A 121 -11.69 -3.73 6.57
N LYS A 122 -11.96 -4.72 5.70
CA LYS A 122 -12.24 -6.10 6.11
C LYS A 122 -10.95 -6.91 6.25
N ASN A 123 -10.80 -7.66 7.35
CA ASN A 123 -9.66 -8.56 7.58
C ASN A 123 -9.76 -9.87 6.78
N VAL A 124 -10.96 -10.27 6.35
CA VAL A 124 -11.22 -11.45 5.52
C VAL A 124 -11.43 -11.06 4.06
N TRP A 125 -11.02 -11.95 3.15
CA TRP A 125 -11.13 -11.74 1.70
C TRP A 125 -12.01 -12.80 1.02
N PRO A 126 -12.65 -12.52 -0.13
CA PRO A 126 -13.52 -13.49 -0.80
C PRO A 126 -12.84 -14.82 -1.20
N ASP A 127 -11.53 -14.82 -1.39
CA ASP A 127 -10.75 -16.04 -1.69
C ASP A 127 -10.40 -16.87 -0.44
N GLY A 128 -10.84 -16.44 0.75
CA GLY A 128 -10.42 -16.98 2.04
C GLY A 128 -9.11 -16.38 2.56
N GLY A 129 -8.82 -16.61 3.84
CA GLY A 129 -7.61 -16.12 4.50
C GLY A 129 -7.60 -14.61 4.80
N ASP A 130 -6.41 -14.11 5.18
CA ASP A 130 -6.18 -12.71 5.52
C ASP A 130 -6.18 -11.82 4.27
N ASN A 131 -6.93 -10.72 4.33
CA ASN A 131 -6.98 -9.73 3.24
C ASN A 131 -5.62 -9.02 3.07
N PRO A 132 -4.95 -9.15 1.91
CA PRO A 132 -3.67 -8.49 1.65
C PRO A 132 -3.73 -6.96 1.69
N LEU A 133 -4.90 -6.35 1.52
CA LEU A 133 -5.09 -4.90 1.54
C LEU A 133 -5.39 -4.35 2.94
N PHE A 134 -5.75 -5.22 3.88
CA PHE A 134 -6.07 -4.86 5.25
C PHE A 134 -4.80 -4.57 6.06
N ASP A 135 -4.87 -3.53 6.89
CA ASP A 135 -3.87 -3.28 7.92
C ASP A 135 -4.58 -2.74 9.17
N LYS A 136 -4.46 -3.46 10.28
CA LYS A 136 -5.12 -3.13 11.56
C LYS A 136 -4.69 -1.78 12.13
N ARG A 137 -3.56 -1.22 11.66
CA ARG A 137 -3.03 0.07 12.10
C ARG A 137 -3.56 1.24 11.29
N ARG A 138 -4.45 1.04 10.32
CA ARG A 138 -5.09 2.16 9.62
C ARG A 138 -5.96 2.95 10.61
N TYR A 139 -5.46 4.10 11.06
CA TYR A 139 -6.17 5.04 11.93
C TYR A 139 -6.60 6.31 11.17
N GLY A 140 -7.65 6.99 11.66
CA GLY A 140 -8.14 8.25 11.13
C GLY A 140 -9.67 8.28 11.00
N ALA A 141 -10.26 9.47 10.84
CA ALA A 141 -11.73 9.62 10.71
C ALA A 141 -12.30 8.83 9.51
N VAL A 142 -11.46 8.57 8.51
CA VAL A 142 -11.68 7.77 7.31
C VAL A 142 -11.86 6.27 7.60
N THR A 143 -11.34 5.75 8.71
CA THR A 143 -11.32 4.32 9.05
C THR A 143 -12.39 3.92 10.07
N ALA A 144 -13.16 4.90 10.57
CA ALA A 144 -14.17 4.68 11.60
C ALA A 144 -15.43 4.03 11.03
N TRP A 145 -15.42 2.69 10.94
CA TRP A 145 -16.63 1.93 11.25
C TRP A 145 -16.98 2.22 12.71
N ARG A 146 -18.07 2.96 12.96
CA ARG A 146 -18.60 3.16 14.31
C ARG A 146 -19.15 1.83 14.84
N SER A 147 -18.29 0.95 15.34
CA SER A 147 -18.72 -0.02 16.34
C SER A 147 -18.86 0.73 17.66
N SER A 148 -20.10 0.82 18.14
CA SER A 148 -20.45 1.32 19.47
C SER A 148 -19.60 0.65 20.54
N GLY A 149 -18.86 1.47 21.31
CA GLY A 149 -18.27 1.10 22.58
C GLY A 149 -16.87 0.48 22.50
N HIS A 150 -15.85 1.32 22.54
CA HIS A 150 -14.73 1.28 23.51
C HIS A 150 -13.72 2.35 23.08
N ARG A 151 -13.70 3.47 23.82
CA ARG A 151 -12.84 4.62 23.56
C ARG A 151 -11.55 4.41 24.34
N THR A 152 -10.52 3.81 23.74
CA THR A 152 -9.17 3.85 24.32
C THR A 152 -8.51 5.15 23.90
N SER A 153 -8.50 6.13 24.80
CA SER A 153 -7.71 7.34 24.69
C SER A 153 -6.23 7.02 24.91
N ILE A 154 -5.39 7.26 23.91
CA ILE A 154 -3.94 7.38 24.10
C ILE A 154 -3.59 8.87 24.01
N PRO A 155 -2.80 9.44 24.94
CA PRO A 155 -2.53 10.87 24.98
C PRO A 155 -1.57 11.29 23.86
N ARG A 156 -1.77 12.49 23.30
CA ARG A 156 -0.79 13.13 22.41
C ARG A 156 0.40 13.66 23.23
N PRO A 157 1.64 13.55 22.74
CA PRO A 157 2.78 14.23 23.36
C PRO A 157 2.65 15.74 23.17
N ARG A 158 3.18 16.50 24.14
CA ARG A 158 3.28 17.97 24.10
C ARG A 158 4.33 18.42 23.10
#